data_AF-A0A8H4KM22-F1
#
_entry.id   AF-A0A8H4KM22-F1
#
_cell.length_a   1.000
_cell.length_b   1.000
_cell.length_c   1.000
_cell.angle_alpha   90.00
_cell.angle_beta   90.00
_cell.angle_gamma   90.00
#
_symmetry.space_group_name_H-M   'P 1'
#
loop_
_entity.id
_entity.type
_entity.pdbx_description
1 polymer ?
#
loop_
_entity_poly.entity_id
_entity_poly.type
_entity_poly.pdbx_seq_one_letter_code
_entity_poly.pdbx_strand_id
1 'polypeptide(L)'
;MLQVKGTVFRMLPNPTIFYWDPSSFSLPTLLTEYMTSLKLLRQQSTSVKESEHIGRIIDWAEKDAKFPLLRAEGSTLDVFGQDINGATLVNGLNHLRAGIELCDEYFGKMKKPSLSLVKKVVRIHIQEIMSILHDKNEKNESDEKKDTDPVVDDDAPININDIDSASGDEKEALLIQMYFDRVRPTVMRIAGKIHSRKLNRVRTDSFASDKITSPINGKAGKENNEDEANEIWCTLVFRMLCWLQLHDFHKMDINISKSDAYASRIPVYIV
;
A
#
# COMPACT_ATOMS: atom_id res chain seq x y z
N MET A 1 -4.00 -4.74 16.98
CA MET A 1 -3.05 -3.69 17.38
C MET A 1 -1.70 -4.36 17.52
N LEU A 2 -0.76 -4.10 16.60
CA LEU A 2 0.58 -4.72 16.54
C LEU A 2 1.68 -3.75 17.03
N GLN A 3 1.28 -2.73 17.79
CA GLN A 3 2.17 -1.67 18.26
C GLN A 3 1.81 -1.26 19.68
N VAL A 4 2.82 -1.14 20.53
CA VAL A 4 2.67 -0.67 21.91
C VAL A 4 2.91 0.84 21.93
N LYS A 5 1.90 1.61 22.35
CA LYS A 5 1.97 3.08 22.40
C LYS A 5 3.13 3.55 23.29
N GLY A 6 3.78 4.65 22.90
CA GLY A 6 4.87 5.25 23.68
C GLY A 6 6.18 4.46 23.70
N THR A 7 6.28 3.35 22.97
CA THR A 7 7.52 2.58 22.87
C THR A 7 8.35 2.99 21.67
N VAL A 8 9.62 2.59 21.62
CA VAL A 8 10.48 2.71 20.43
C VAL A 8 10.81 1.34 19.85
N PHE A 9 10.03 0.30 20.19
CA PHE A 9 10.20 -1.04 19.64
C PHE A 9 9.61 -1.09 18.24
N ARG A 10 10.51 -1.24 17.26
CA ARG A 10 10.20 -1.24 15.82
C ARG A 10 10.70 -2.48 15.09
N MET A 11 11.60 -3.24 15.71
CA MET A 11 12.16 -4.47 15.14
C MET A 11 11.09 -5.55 15.01
N LEU A 12 10.89 -6.03 13.78
CA LEU A 12 10.09 -7.21 13.49
C LEU A 12 10.96 -8.26 12.80
N PRO A 13 10.67 -9.56 12.98
CA PRO A 13 11.30 -10.61 12.21
C PRO A 13 11.11 -10.37 10.70
N ASN A 14 12.18 -10.46 9.91
CA ASN A 14 12.07 -10.39 8.46
C ASN A 14 11.26 -11.60 7.95
N PRO A 15 10.11 -11.39 7.29
CA PRO A 15 9.28 -12.50 6.83
C PRO A 15 9.84 -13.19 5.58
N THR A 16 10.88 -12.63 4.94
CA THR A 16 11.41 -13.08 3.64
C THR A 16 12.76 -13.74 3.76
N ILE A 17 13.11 -14.58 2.79
CA ILE A 17 14.44 -15.22 2.67
C ILE A 17 15.52 -14.25 2.17
N PHE A 18 15.13 -13.03 1.80
CA PHE A 18 16.01 -12.02 1.21
C PHE A 18 16.42 -11.00 2.26
N TYR A 19 17.64 -10.49 2.15
CA TYR A 19 18.13 -9.40 2.98
C TYR A 19 17.29 -8.14 2.76
N TRP A 20 16.90 -7.48 3.85
CA TRP A 20 16.32 -6.14 3.76
C TRP A 20 17.45 -5.12 3.76
N ASP A 21 17.69 -4.45 2.62
CA ASP A 21 18.70 -3.40 2.49
C ASP A 21 18.04 -2.01 2.43
N PRO A 22 18.04 -1.22 3.51
CA PRO A 22 17.41 0.10 3.52
C PRO A 22 18.06 1.10 2.55
N SER A 23 19.29 0.85 2.10
CA SER A 23 20.00 1.70 1.13
C SER A 23 19.52 1.52 -0.31
N SER A 24 18.84 0.43 -0.64
CA SER A 24 18.37 0.21 -2.01
C SER A 24 17.05 0.92 -2.32
N PHE A 25 16.32 1.36 -1.28
CA PHE A 25 14.98 1.90 -1.41
C PHE A 25 14.54 2.72 -0.18
N SER A 26 14.19 3.98 -0.39
CA SER A 26 13.78 4.95 0.61
C SER A 26 12.26 4.94 0.85
N LEU A 27 11.82 4.27 1.92
CA LEU A 27 10.41 4.34 2.33
C LEU A 27 9.87 5.76 2.58
N PRO A 28 10.67 6.71 3.11
CA PRO A 28 10.15 8.05 3.27
C PRO A 28 10.00 8.84 1.97
N THR A 29 10.92 8.65 1.01
CA THR A 29 10.76 9.17 -0.35
C THR A 29 9.50 8.57 -0.97
N LEU A 30 9.28 7.26 -0.78
CA LEU A 30 8.07 6.59 -1.26
C LEU A 30 6.77 7.19 -0.71
N LEU A 31 6.73 7.52 0.59
CA LEU A 31 5.56 8.19 1.17
C LEU A 31 5.38 9.61 0.63
N THR A 32 6.47 10.33 0.39
CA THR A 32 6.43 11.67 -0.24
C THR A 32 5.82 11.59 -1.64
N GLU A 33 6.30 10.66 -2.47
CA GLU A 33 5.77 10.43 -3.82
C GLU A 33 4.28 10.05 -3.78
N TYR A 34 3.91 9.16 -2.86
CA TYR A 34 2.50 8.80 -2.65
C TYR A 34 1.64 10.03 -2.30
N MET A 35 2.13 10.91 -1.43
CA MET A 35 1.40 12.14 -1.06
C MET A 35 1.27 13.10 -2.22
N THR A 36 2.30 13.25 -3.03
CA THR A 36 2.26 14.04 -4.28
C THR A 36 1.19 13.50 -5.22
N SER A 37 1.18 12.19 -5.49
CA SER A 37 0.18 11.57 -6.36
C SER A 37 -1.24 11.63 -5.77
N LEU A 38 -1.40 11.52 -4.44
CA LEU A 38 -2.69 11.66 -3.77
C LEU A 38 -3.24 13.10 -3.89
N LYS A 39 -2.39 14.11 -3.74
CA LYS A 39 -2.76 15.52 -3.95
C LYS A 39 -3.18 15.78 -5.40
N LEU A 40 -2.43 15.24 -6.37
CA LEU A 40 -2.78 15.34 -7.78
C LEU A 40 -4.13 14.67 -8.07
N LEU A 41 -4.34 13.45 -7.56
CA LEU A 41 -5.60 12.72 -7.70
C LEU A 41 -6.78 13.53 -7.13
N ARG A 42 -6.59 14.17 -5.97
CA ARG A 42 -7.62 15.03 -5.35
C ARG A 42 -7.98 16.25 -6.20
N GLN A 43 -7.04 16.77 -6.99
CA GLN A 43 -7.29 17.88 -7.90
C GLN A 43 -8.04 17.43 -9.15
N GLN A 44 -7.77 16.21 -9.63
CA GLN A 44 -8.32 15.67 -10.88
C GLN A 44 -9.67 14.96 -10.72
N SER A 45 -9.92 14.32 -9.57
CA SER A 45 -11.12 13.52 -9.31
C SER A 45 -12.10 14.23 -8.38
N THR A 46 -13.31 14.52 -8.85
CA THR A 46 -14.36 15.17 -8.06
C THR A 46 -14.71 14.39 -6.79
N SER A 47 -14.78 13.05 -6.86
CA SER A 47 -15.14 12.24 -5.69
C SER A 47 -14.05 12.22 -4.62
N VAL A 48 -12.77 12.21 -5.02
CA VAL A 48 -11.65 12.33 -4.08
C VAL A 48 -11.56 13.75 -3.52
N LYS A 49 -11.88 14.77 -4.33
CA LYS A 49 -11.91 16.17 -3.90
C LYS A 49 -12.85 16.40 -2.71
N GLU A 50 -14.02 15.77 -2.75
CA GLU A 50 -15.07 15.88 -1.74
C GLU A 50 -14.86 14.98 -0.51
N SER A 51 -13.93 14.02 -0.57
CA SER A 51 -13.63 13.16 0.57
C SER A 51 -12.97 13.96 1.71
N GLU A 52 -13.69 14.05 2.82
CA GLU A 52 -13.19 14.61 4.08
C GLU A 52 -12.00 13.79 4.61
N HIS A 53 -12.05 12.46 4.51
CA HIS A 53 -10.99 11.60 5.05
C HIS A 53 -9.68 11.73 4.28
N ILE A 54 -9.71 11.77 2.94
CA ILE A 54 -8.52 12.03 2.14
C ILE A 54 -7.98 13.44 2.43
N GLY A 55 -8.87 14.41 2.66
CA GLY A 55 -8.46 15.73 3.17
C GLY A 55 -7.68 15.65 4.46
N ARG A 56 -8.18 14.91 5.46
CA ARG A 56 -7.49 14.70 6.74
C ARG A 56 -6.13 14.01 6.59
N ILE A 57 -5.97 13.09 5.63
CA ILE A 57 -4.67 12.44 5.33
C ILE A 57 -3.67 13.46 4.79
N ILE A 58 -4.10 14.29 3.84
CA ILE A 58 -3.26 15.36 3.27
C ILE A 58 -2.88 16.37 4.35
N ASP A 59 -3.85 16.84 5.14
CA ASP A 59 -3.60 17.77 6.24
C ASP A 59 -2.64 17.17 7.28
N TRP A 60 -2.76 15.87 7.55
CA TRP A 60 -1.84 15.16 8.42
C TRP A 60 -0.42 15.17 7.85
N ALA A 61 -0.25 14.97 6.53
CA ALA A 61 1.07 14.95 5.89
C ALA A 61 1.73 16.35 5.88
N GLU A 62 0.93 17.42 5.92
CA GLU A 62 1.41 18.80 5.92
C GLU A 62 1.72 19.34 7.33
N LYS A 63 1.26 18.65 8.39
CA LYS A 63 1.49 19.08 9.78
C LYS A 63 2.94 19.02 10.23
N ASP A 64 3.75 18.15 9.64
CA ASP A 64 5.17 18.01 9.96
C ASP A 64 5.99 17.87 8.68
N ALA A 65 6.67 18.94 8.29
CA ALA A 65 7.48 18.97 7.08
C ALA A 65 8.73 18.07 7.15
N LYS A 66 9.15 17.62 8.34
CA LYS A 66 10.32 16.72 8.54
C LYS A 66 9.95 15.24 8.58
N PHE A 67 8.67 14.95 8.42
CA PHE A 67 8.07 13.64 8.58
C PHE A 67 8.65 12.51 7.70
N PRO A 68 9.27 12.76 6.53
CA PRO A 68 9.93 11.70 5.75
C PRO A 68 11.36 11.34 6.20
N LEU A 69 11.80 11.49 7.46
CA LEU A 69 13.24 11.27 7.78
C LEU A 69 13.56 10.12 8.73
N LEU A 70 12.56 9.38 9.23
CA LEU A 70 12.78 8.35 10.27
C LEU A 70 13.68 7.16 9.89
N ARG A 71 13.89 6.92 8.59
CA ARG A 71 14.82 5.92 8.06
C ARG A 71 16.00 6.51 7.29
N ALA A 72 15.94 7.79 6.92
CA ALA A 72 17.04 8.48 6.27
C ALA A 72 18.21 8.72 7.25
N GLU A 73 17.87 8.94 8.52
CA GLU A 73 18.83 8.97 9.62
C GLU A 73 19.07 7.53 10.07
N GLY A 74 20.19 6.97 9.61
CA GLY A 74 20.52 5.56 9.72
C GLY A 74 20.26 4.97 11.10
N SER A 75 19.69 3.76 11.12
CA SER A 75 19.58 2.92 12.32
C SER A 75 20.95 2.32 12.71
N THR A 76 22.03 3.11 12.59
CA THR A 76 23.29 2.80 13.25
C THR A 76 23.18 3.27 14.69
N LEU A 77 23.44 2.36 15.61
CA LEU A 77 23.58 2.64 17.05
C LEU A 77 24.55 3.79 17.37
N ASP A 78 25.31 4.29 16.39
CA ASP A 78 26.36 5.28 16.55
C ASP A 78 25.92 6.74 16.29
N VAL A 79 24.68 6.99 15.84
CA VAL A 79 24.15 8.37 15.64
C VAL A 79 23.34 8.86 16.85
N PHE A 80 23.63 8.37 18.06
CA PHE A 80 23.21 9.07 19.29
C PHE A 80 24.02 10.35 19.55
N GLY A 81 24.99 10.68 18.68
CA GLY A 81 25.92 11.80 18.90
C GLY A 81 25.36 13.20 18.64
N GLN A 82 24.20 13.35 17.98
CA GLN A 82 23.67 14.68 17.61
C GLN A 82 22.23 14.98 18.06
N ASP A 83 21.42 13.96 18.35
CA ASP A 83 20.03 14.16 18.78
C ASP A 83 19.99 14.16 20.32
N ILE A 84 20.01 15.35 20.91
CA ILE A 84 20.30 15.57 22.35
C ILE A 84 19.35 14.80 23.30
N ASN A 85 18.26 14.16 22.86
CA ASN A 85 17.41 13.32 23.73
C ASN A 85 16.58 12.21 23.03
N GLY A 86 16.81 11.87 21.75
CA GLY A 86 15.94 10.93 21.01
C GLY A 86 14.48 11.39 20.85
N ALA A 87 14.19 12.65 21.19
CA ALA A 87 12.86 13.24 21.13
C ALA A 87 12.37 13.37 19.69
N THR A 88 13.28 13.62 18.74
CA THR A 88 12.97 13.71 17.30
C THR A 88 12.46 12.38 16.77
N LEU A 89 13.14 11.28 17.10
CA LEU A 89 12.71 9.92 16.77
C LEU A 89 11.33 9.60 17.40
N VAL A 90 11.14 9.87 18.69
CA VAL A 90 9.87 9.61 19.38
C VAL A 90 8.72 10.41 18.74
N ASN A 91 8.95 11.67 18.42
CA ASN A 91 7.97 12.54 17.77
C ASN A 91 7.59 12.02 16.39
N GLY A 92 8.56 11.66 15.56
CA GLY A 92 8.28 11.09 14.24
C GLY A 92 7.51 9.76 14.34
N LEU A 93 7.91 8.86 15.26
CA LEU A 93 7.19 7.59 15.48
C LEU A 93 5.74 7.84 15.95
N ASN A 94 5.52 8.83 16.82
CA ASN A 94 4.19 9.23 17.25
C ASN A 94 3.38 9.86 16.11
N HIS A 95 4.02 10.58 15.20
CA HIS A 95 3.35 11.13 14.04
C HIS A 95 2.91 10.02 13.06
N LEU A 96 3.78 9.04 12.76
CA LEU A 96 3.43 7.86 11.96
C LEU A 96 2.29 7.04 12.60
N ARG A 97 2.34 6.86 13.92
CA ARG A 97 1.25 6.24 14.71
C ARG A 97 -0.06 6.95 14.49
N ALA A 98 -0.06 8.28 14.59
CA ALA A 98 -1.26 9.09 14.36
C ALA A 98 -1.79 8.92 12.93
N GLY A 99 -0.91 8.69 11.94
CA GLY A 99 -1.32 8.35 10.57
C GLY A 99 -2.04 7.01 10.48
N ILE A 100 -1.55 5.98 11.17
CA ILE A 100 -2.25 4.68 11.26
C ILE A 100 -3.58 4.81 12.02
N GLU A 101 -3.59 5.54 13.13
CA GLU A 101 -4.80 5.77 13.92
C GLU A 101 -5.87 6.51 13.09
N LEU A 102 -5.47 7.46 12.25
CA LEU A 102 -6.35 8.15 11.31
C LEU A 102 -7.03 7.17 10.33
N CYS A 103 -6.29 6.18 9.82
CA CYS A 103 -6.85 5.13 8.97
C CYS A 103 -7.76 4.17 9.75
N ASP A 104 -7.33 3.74 10.93
CA ASP A 104 -8.09 2.81 11.78
C ASP A 104 -9.41 3.44 12.25
N GLU A 105 -9.43 4.75 12.52
CA GLU A 105 -10.64 5.53 12.81
C GLU A 105 -11.62 5.50 11.62
N TYR A 106 -11.12 5.70 10.40
CA TYR A 106 -11.94 5.65 9.19
C TYR A 106 -12.57 4.26 8.99
N PHE A 107 -11.78 3.19 9.09
CA PHE A 107 -12.31 1.83 8.99
C PHE A 107 -13.24 1.46 10.16
N GLY A 108 -12.99 1.99 11.35
CA GLY A 108 -13.82 1.77 12.54
C GLY A 108 -15.24 2.33 12.41
N LYS A 109 -15.42 3.38 11.60
CA LYS A 109 -16.74 3.99 11.32
C LYS A 109 -17.54 3.27 10.23
N MET A 110 -16.91 2.34 9.49
CA MET A 110 -17.55 1.65 8.36
C MET A 110 -18.61 0.64 8.81
N LYS A 111 -19.69 0.55 8.01
CA LYS A 111 -20.75 -0.45 8.19
C LYS A 111 -20.38 -1.78 7.51
N LYS A 112 -21.08 -2.86 7.85
CA LYS A 112 -20.83 -4.22 7.33
C LYS A 112 -20.70 -4.31 5.79
N PRO A 113 -21.54 -3.64 4.97
CA PRO A 113 -21.38 -3.66 3.51
C PRO A 113 -20.02 -3.11 3.04
N SER A 114 -19.57 -2.00 3.63
CA SER A 114 -18.28 -1.35 3.36
C SER A 114 -17.10 -2.20 3.82
N LEU A 115 -17.20 -2.87 4.99
CA LEU A 115 -16.16 -3.82 5.44
C LEU A 115 -15.99 -5.01 4.47
N SER A 116 -17.07 -5.45 3.81
CA SER A 116 -16.95 -6.44 2.73
C SER A 116 -16.24 -5.87 1.50
N LEU A 117 -16.37 -4.56 1.23
CA LEU A 117 -15.66 -3.88 0.15
C LEU A 117 -14.16 -3.78 0.45
N VAL A 118 -13.78 -3.44 1.70
CA VAL A 118 -12.36 -3.44 2.14
C VAL A 118 -11.69 -4.77 1.83
N LYS A 119 -12.31 -5.91 2.19
CA LYS A 119 -11.77 -7.25 1.89
C LYS A 119 -11.60 -7.51 0.40
N LYS A 120 -12.51 -6.97 -0.44
CA LYS A 120 -12.42 -7.11 -1.90
C LYS A 120 -11.29 -6.25 -2.45
N VAL A 121 -11.19 -4.99 -2.01
CA VAL A 121 -10.12 -4.06 -2.42
C VAL A 121 -8.76 -4.68 -2.12
N VAL A 122 -8.54 -5.17 -0.89
CA VAL A 122 -7.29 -5.85 -0.51
C VAL A 122 -7.02 -7.08 -1.39
N ARG A 123 -8.03 -7.94 -1.60
CA ARG A 123 -7.86 -9.13 -2.44
C ARG A 123 -7.45 -8.76 -3.86
N ILE A 124 -8.16 -7.82 -4.49
CA ILE A 124 -7.91 -7.44 -5.88
C ILE A 124 -6.55 -6.75 -6.00
N HIS A 125 -6.18 -5.91 -5.02
CA HIS A 125 -4.86 -5.29 -4.95
C HIS A 125 -3.76 -6.36 -4.96
N ILE A 126 -3.83 -7.35 -4.06
CA ILE A 126 -2.84 -8.44 -4.01
C ILE A 126 -2.81 -9.23 -5.33
N GLN A 127 -3.97 -9.55 -5.90
CA GLN A 127 -4.04 -10.26 -7.17
C GLN A 127 -3.39 -9.50 -8.33
N GLU A 128 -3.58 -8.18 -8.39
CA GLU A 128 -2.96 -7.34 -9.41
C GLU A 128 -1.44 -7.26 -9.23
N ILE A 129 -0.95 -7.07 -8.00
CA ILE A 129 0.48 -7.08 -7.70
C ILE A 129 1.10 -8.43 -8.07
N MET A 130 0.46 -9.54 -7.72
CA MET A 130 0.92 -10.88 -8.10
C MET A 130 0.94 -11.07 -9.62
N SER A 131 -0.06 -10.55 -10.34
CA SER A 131 -0.08 -10.57 -11.81
C SER A 131 1.11 -9.82 -12.38
N ILE A 132 1.38 -8.60 -11.90
CA ILE A 132 2.53 -7.80 -12.34
C ILE A 132 3.85 -8.55 -12.11
N LEU A 133 4.00 -9.20 -10.95
CA LEU A 133 5.19 -9.97 -10.62
C LEU A 133 5.33 -11.25 -11.45
N HIS A 134 4.23 -11.89 -11.83
CA HIS A 134 4.27 -13.06 -12.71
C HIS A 134 4.57 -12.67 -14.16
N ASP A 135 3.96 -11.58 -14.67
CA ASP A 135 4.22 -11.05 -16.02
C ASP A 135 5.73 -10.78 -16.23
N LYS A 136 6.42 -10.35 -15.17
CA LYS A 136 7.88 -10.17 -15.15
C LYS A 136 8.64 -11.46 -15.40
N ASN A 137 8.28 -12.52 -14.68
CA ASN A 137 8.98 -13.79 -14.74
C ASN A 137 8.84 -14.41 -16.13
N GLU A 138 7.64 -14.34 -16.73
CA GLU A 138 7.40 -14.85 -18.09
C GLU A 138 8.16 -14.06 -19.15
N LYS A 139 8.23 -12.72 -19.05
CA LYS A 139 9.00 -11.89 -19.99
C LYS A 139 10.49 -12.20 -19.92
N ASN A 140 11.06 -12.30 -18.73
CA ASN A 140 12.47 -12.64 -18.53
C ASN A 140 12.84 -14.00 -19.16
N GLU A 141 11.97 -15.02 -19.06
CA GLU A 141 12.18 -16.31 -19.73
C GLU A 141 12.09 -16.24 -21.26
N SER A 142 11.33 -15.29 -21.80
CA SER A 142 11.13 -15.12 -23.24
C SER A 142 12.15 -14.20 -23.92
N ASP A 143 12.67 -13.20 -23.20
CA ASP A 143 13.63 -12.22 -23.70
C ASP A 143 15.07 -12.77 -23.74
N GLU A 144 15.40 -13.81 -22.97
CA GLU A 144 16.65 -14.58 -23.13
C GLU A 144 16.79 -15.24 -24.52
N LYS A 145 15.77 -15.19 -25.38
CA LYS A 145 15.78 -15.75 -26.74
C LYS A 145 15.71 -14.74 -27.89
N LYS A 146 15.75 -13.43 -27.63
CA LYS A 146 15.68 -12.43 -28.71
C LYS A 146 16.69 -11.28 -28.52
N ASP A 147 17.78 -11.36 -29.27
CA ASP A 147 18.59 -10.19 -29.63
C ASP A 147 17.78 -9.32 -30.59
N THR A 148 17.11 -8.28 -30.09
CA THR A 148 16.65 -7.17 -30.92
C THR A 148 16.59 -5.90 -30.08
N ASP A 149 17.21 -4.83 -30.58
CA ASP A 149 17.32 -3.54 -29.90
C ASP A 149 15.93 -3.02 -29.46
N PRO A 150 15.76 -2.57 -28.21
CA PRO A 150 14.48 -2.08 -27.72
C PRO A 150 14.22 -0.69 -28.31
N VAL A 151 13.13 -0.58 -29.09
CA VAL A 151 12.50 0.71 -29.39
C VAL A 151 11.77 1.15 -28.12
N VAL A 152 12.26 2.20 -27.48
CA VAL A 152 11.63 2.81 -26.29
C VAL A 152 10.35 3.49 -26.74
N ASP A 153 9.21 2.93 -26.36
CA ASP A 153 7.89 3.54 -26.54
C ASP A 153 7.55 4.30 -25.24
N ASP A 154 7.63 5.63 -25.28
CA ASP A 154 7.44 6.52 -24.13
C ASP A 154 6.00 6.46 -23.53
N ASP A 155 5.05 5.82 -24.22
CA ASP A 155 3.64 5.72 -23.80
C ASP A 155 3.28 4.34 -23.18
N ALA A 156 4.26 3.46 -23.02
CA ALA A 156 4.05 2.14 -22.42
C ALA A 156 3.83 2.23 -20.90
N PRO A 157 2.91 1.44 -20.32
CA PRO A 157 2.69 1.44 -18.88
C PRO A 157 3.92 0.92 -18.14
N ILE A 158 4.36 1.68 -17.12
CA ILE A 158 5.51 1.35 -16.27
C ILE A 158 5.40 -0.10 -15.78
N ASN A 159 6.46 -0.86 -16.04
CA ASN A 159 6.61 -2.22 -15.62
C ASN A 159 7.68 -2.34 -14.51
N ILE A 160 7.76 -3.50 -13.89
CA ILE A 160 8.69 -3.75 -12.77
C ILE A 160 10.17 -3.81 -13.21
N ASN A 161 10.47 -4.11 -14.47
CA ASN A 161 11.84 -4.05 -15.01
C ASN A 161 12.31 -2.59 -15.14
N ASP A 162 11.41 -1.67 -15.44
CA ASP A 162 11.72 -0.24 -15.48
C ASP A 162 12.13 0.24 -14.07
N ILE A 163 11.44 -0.22 -13.03
CA ILE A 163 11.76 0.08 -11.63
C ILE A 163 13.10 -0.54 -11.20
N ASP A 164 13.35 -1.80 -11.57
CA ASP A 164 14.60 -2.49 -11.21
C ASP A 164 15.83 -1.86 -11.89
N SER A 165 15.66 -1.39 -13.13
CA SER A 165 16.70 -0.78 -13.95
C SER A 165 16.91 0.71 -13.65
N ALA A 166 15.96 1.35 -12.96
CA ALA A 166 16.03 2.76 -12.63
C ALA A 166 17.18 3.08 -11.65
N SER A 167 17.64 4.33 -11.72
CA SER A 167 18.59 4.86 -10.74
C SER A 167 17.95 4.92 -9.35
N GLY A 168 18.77 4.89 -8.29
CA GLY A 168 18.27 4.83 -6.91
C GLY A 168 17.29 5.95 -6.53
N ASP A 169 17.38 7.10 -7.18
CA ASP A 169 16.58 8.28 -6.87
C ASP A 169 15.21 8.30 -7.57
N GLU A 170 14.98 7.39 -8.52
CA GLU A 170 13.76 7.36 -9.36
C GLU A 170 12.83 6.18 -9.01
N LYS A 171 13.33 5.18 -8.26
CA LYS A 171 12.61 3.93 -7.98
C LYS A 171 11.30 4.15 -7.24
N GLU A 172 11.30 5.04 -6.25
CA GLU A 172 10.13 5.35 -5.45
C GLU A 172 9.04 6.03 -6.29
N ALA A 173 9.44 6.97 -7.14
CA ALA A 173 8.52 7.69 -8.02
C ALA A 173 7.87 6.74 -9.03
N LEU A 174 8.68 5.90 -9.71
CA LEU A 174 8.19 4.90 -10.65
C LEU A 174 7.26 3.88 -9.98
N LEU A 175 7.58 3.44 -8.77
CA LEU A 175 6.73 2.50 -8.02
C LEU A 175 5.37 3.12 -7.70
N ILE A 176 5.33 4.36 -7.19
CA ILE A 176 4.06 5.05 -6.91
C ILE A 176 3.28 5.31 -8.19
N GLN A 177 3.96 5.70 -9.26
CA GLN A 177 3.32 5.90 -10.55
C GLN A 177 2.68 4.60 -11.06
N MET A 178 3.39 3.48 -11.03
CA MET A 178 2.82 2.16 -11.36
C MET A 178 1.59 1.85 -10.47
N TYR A 179 1.63 2.19 -9.18
CA TYR A 179 0.47 2.01 -8.30
C TYR A 179 -0.72 2.88 -8.71
N PHE A 180 -0.49 4.14 -9.06
CA PHE A 180 -1.55 5.10 -9.41
C PHE A 180 -2.09 4.88 -10.84
N ASP A 181 -1.28 4.40 -11.76
CA ASP A 181 -1.65 4.28 -13.18
C ASP A 181 -2.14 2.87 -13.54
N ARG A 182 -1.62 1.83 -12.88
CA ARG A 182 -2.03 0.44 -13.15
C ARG A 182 -2.85 -0.17 -12.02
N VAL A 183 -2.32 -0.16 -10.80
CA VAL A 183 -2.93 -0.92 -9.68
C VAL A 183 -4.26 -0.29 -9.25
N ARG A 184 -4.29 1.01 -8.95
CA ARG A 184 -5.48 1.73 -8.47
C ARG A 184 -6.65 1.62 -9.47
N PRO A 185 -6.49 1.96 -10.78
CA PRO A 185 -7.62 1.93 -11.71
C PRO A 185 -8.18 0.52 -11.91
N THR A 186 -7.33 -0.51 -11.90
CA THR A 186 -7.76 -1.91 -11.96
C THR A 186 -8.55 -2.31 -10.73
N VAL A 187 -8.09 -1.94 -9.53
CA VAL A 187 -8.81 -2.24 -8.29
C VAL A 187 -10.18 -1.58 -8.26
N MET A 188 -10.27 -0.28 -8.58
CA MET A 188 -11.54 0.45 -8.62
C MET A 188 -12.53 -0.20 -9.60
N ARG A 189 -12.07 -0.47 -10.83
CA ARG A 189 -12.88 -1.07 -11.90
C ARG A 189 -13.43 -2.45 -11.53
N ILE A 190 -12.62 -3.31 -10.91
CA ILE A 190 -13.05 -4.67 -10.54
C ILE A 190 -13.93 -4.64 -9.29
N ALA A 191 -13.54 -3.85 -8.27
CA ALA A 191 -14.28 -3.74 -7.02
C ALA A 191 -15.70 -3.19 -7.25
N GLY A 192 -15.84 -2.15 -8.07
CA GLY A 192 -17.14 -1.58 -8.46
C GLY A 192 -18.03 -2.60 -9.16
N LYS A 193 -17.50 -3.32 -10.16
CA LYS A 193 -18.26 -4.36 -10.89
C LYS A 193 -18.77 -5.50 -10.00
N ILE A 194 -17.94 -5.99 -9.07
CA ILE A 194 -18.30 -7.11 -8.19
C ILE A 194 -19.30 -6.67 -7.10
N HIS A 195 -19.20 -5.44 -6.61
CA HIS A 195 -20.15 -4.93 -5.62
C HIS A 195 -21.56 -4.78 -6.20
N SER A 196 -21.69 -4.20 -7.40
CA SER A 196 -22.99 -4.06 -8.07
C SER A 196 -23.70 -5.39 -8.33
N ARG A 197 -22.97 -6.44 -8.75
CA ARG A 197 -23.55 -7.78 -9.01
C ARG A 197 -24.12 -8.42 -7.74
N LYS A 198 -23.50 -8.22 -6.58
CA LYS A 198 -23.96 -8.79 -5.30
C LYS A 198 -25.21 -8.08 -4.79
N LEU A 199 -25.28 -6.75 -4.92
CA LEU A 199 -26.47 -5.99 -4.52
C LEU A 199 -27.70 -6.36 -5.36
N ASN A 200 -27.51 -6.57 -6.67
CA ASN A 200 -28.59 -7.01 -7.56
C ASN A 200 -29.10 -8.40 -7.16
N ARG A 201 -28.22 -9.36 -6.85
CA ARG A 201 -28.61 -10.70 -6.40
C ARG A 201 -29.41 -10.71 -5.10
N VAL A 202 -29.00 -9.91 -4.10
CA VAL A 202 -29.74 -9.80 -2.84
C VAL A 202 -31.14 -9.22 -3.08
N ARG A 203 -31.29 -8.25 -3.99
CA ARG A 203 -32.61 -7.70 -4.36
C ARG A 203 -33.51 -8.71 -5.08
N THR A 204 -32.94 -9.55 -5.94
CA THR A 204 -33.69 -10.59 -6.65
C THR A 204 -34.18 -11.69 -5.70
N ASP A 205 -33.37 -12.09 -4.73
CA ASP A 205 -33.77 -13.10 -3.72
C ASP A 205 -34.77 -12.55 -2.68
N SER A 206 -34.93 -11.23 -2.60
CA SER A 206 -35.85 -10.55 -1.66
C SER A 206 -37.22 -10.23 -2.26
N PHE A 207 -37.42 -10.37 -3.57
CA PHE A 207 -38.64 -9.98 -4.27
C PHE A 207 -39.21 -11.15 -5.11
N ALA A 208 -39.66 -12.19 -4.41
CA ALA A 208 -40.72 -13.06 -4.89
C ALA A 208 -42.06 -12.58 -4.31
N SER A 209 -42.50 -11.37 -4.68
CA SER A 209 -43.89 -10.95 -4.58
C SER A 209 -44.13 -9.76 -5.52
N ASP A 210 -45.16 -9.88 -6.34
CA ASP A 210 -45.56 -8.99 -7.43
C ASP A 210 -45.57 -7.49 -7.06
N LYS A 211 -44.94 -6.66 -7.91
CA LYS A 211 -45.65 -5.73 -8.81
C LYS A 211 -44.68 -4.75 -9.49
N ILE A 212 -45.01 -4.47 -10.74
CA ILE A 212 -44.52 -3.47 -11.68
C ILE A 212 -44.03 -2.19 -10.99
N THR A 213 -42.75 -1.82 -11.16
CA THR A 213 -42.29 -0.43 -11.09
C THR A 213 -40.99 -0.23 -11.89
N SER A 214 -40.92 0.94 -12.50
CA SER A 214 -40.05 1.44 -13.58
C SER A 214 -38.52 1.29 -13.40
N PRO A 215 -37.73 1.38 -14.49
CA PRO A 215 -36.27 1.23 -14.43
C PRO A 215 -35.61 2.49 -13.86
N ILE A 216 -35.46 2.55 -12.54
CA ILE A 216 -34.73 3.64 -11.87
C ILE A 216 -33.23 3.30 -11.87
N ASN A 217 -32.53 3.89 -12.85
CA ASN A 217 -31.18 4.43 -12.85
C ASN A 217 -30.06 3.64 -12.10
N GLY A 218 -29.47 2.66 -12.78
CA GLY A 218 -28.32 1.87 -12.28
C GLY A 218 -26.95 2.57 -12.31
N LYS A 219 -26.84 3.82 -12.75
CA LYS A 219 -25.57 4.58 -12.83
C LYS A 219 -25.11 5.13 -11.48
N ALA A 220 -25.99 5.80 -10.74
CA ALA A 220 -25.63 6.48 -9.48
C ALA A 220 -25.15 5.51 -8.38
N GLY A 221 -25.71 4.31 -8.31
CA GLY A 221 -25.26 3.29 -7.35
C GLY A 221 -23.92 2.64 -7.70
N LYS A 222 -23.43 2.78 -8.94
CA LYS A 222 -22.14 2.24 -9.38
C LYS A 222 -21.01 3.23 -9.10
N GLU A 223 -21.25 4.51 -9.37
CA GLU A 223 -20.31 5.61 -9.09
C GLU A 223 -19.96 5.68 -7.60
N ASN A 224 -20.95 5.66 -6.70
CA ASN A 224 -20.71 5.68 -5.26
C ASN A 224 -19.82 4.51 -4.74
N ASN A 225 -19.89 3.33 -5.37
CA ASN A 225 -19.09 2.18 -4.94
C ASN A 225 -17.64 2.23 -5.47
N GLU A 226 -17.44 2.80 -6.65
CA GLU A 226 -16.10 3.01 -7.20
C GLU A 226 -15.37 4.11 -6.42
N ASP A 227 -16.09 5.15 -5.99
CA ASP A 227 -15.58 6.22 -5.14
C ASP A 227 -15.22 5.71 -3.73
N GLU A 228 -16.11 4.94 -3.09
CA GLU A 228 -15.80 4.32 -1.79
C GLU A 228 -14.62 3.35 -1.90
N ALA A 229 -14.53 2.56 -2.99
CA ALA A 229 -13.40 1.68 -3.22
C ALA A 229 -12.08 2.44 -3.42
N ASN A 230 -12.13 3.62 -4.06
CA ASN A 230 -10.97 4.49 -4.26
C ASN A 230 -10.46 5.04 -2.94
N GLU A 231 -11.37 5.56 -2.11
CA GLU A 231 -11.04 6.07 -0.78
C GLU A 231 -10.45 4.97 0.10
N ILE A 232 -11.08 3.79 0.13
CA ILE A 232 -10.55 2.60 0.82
C ILE A 232 -9.14 2.25 0.35
N TRP A 233 -8.92 2.21 -0.97
CA TRP A 233 -7.61 1.85 -1.52
C TRP A 233 -6.55 2.89 -1.12
N CYS A 234 -6.85 4.18 -1.24
CA CYS A 234 -5.94 5.24 -0.84
C CYS A 234 -5.59 5.10 0.65
N THR A 235 -6.60 4.97 1.52
CA THR A 235 -6.38 4.79 2.95
C THR A 235 -5.55 3.54 3.28
N LEU A 236 -5.78 2.41 2.59
CA LEU A 236 -5.01 1.19 2.80
C LEU A 236 -3.53 1.35 2.41
N VAL A 237 -3.24 1.95 1.26
CA VAL A 237 -1.86 2.18 0.80
C VAL A 237 -1.16 3.16 1.74
N PHE A 238 -1.81 4.27 2.10
CA PHE A 238 -1.28 5.22 3.06
C PHE A 238 -0.96 4.55 4.42
N ARG A 239 -1.90 3.76 4.95
CA ARG A 239 -1.72 3.01 6.20
C ARG A 239 -0.53 2.05 6.12
N MET A 240 -0.38 1.35 4.99
CA MET A 240 0.73 0.43 4.74
C MET A 240 2.08 1.15 4.72
N LEU A 241 2.16 2.31 4.04
CA LEU A 241 3.39 3.10 3.98
C LEU A 241 3.80 3.65 5.36
N CYS A 242 2.83 4.09 6.17
CA CYS A 242 3.09 4.47 7.56
C CYS A 242 3.60 3.28 8.38
N TRP A 243 2.97 2.11 8.20
CA TRP A 243 3.35 0.89 8.91
C TRP A 243 4.76 0.43 8.54
N LEU A 244 5.11 0.42 7.24
CA LEU A 244 6.44 0.02 6.79
C LEU A 244 7.54 0.92 7.35
N GLN A 245 7.28 2.22 7.51
CA GLN A 245 8.24 3.15 8.12
C GLN A 245 8.33 3.05 9.65
N LEU A 246 7.26 2.59 10.30
CA LEU A 246 7.30 2.31 11.75
C LEU A 246 8.14 1.09 12.08
N HIS A 247 8.37 0.20 11.13
CA HIS A 247 9.01 -1.08 11.38
C HIS A 247 10.36 -1.16 10.72
N ASP A 248 11.26 -1.85 11.41
CA ASP A 248 12.61 -2.09 10.94
C ASP A 248 12.90 -3.57 10.86
N PHE A 249 13.60 -3.98 9.81
CA PHE A 249 14.03 -5.35 9.58
C PHE A 249 15.54 -5.34 9.66
N HIS A 250 16.10 -6.19 10.52
CA HIS A 250 17.54 -6.24 10.67
C HIS A 250 18.11 -6.84 9.38
N LYS A 251 19.15 -6.23 8.80
CA LYS A 251 19.70 -6.67 7.51
C LYS A 251 20.03 -8.16 7.52
N MET A 252 20.65 -8.64 8.60
CA MET A 252 21.05 -10.04 8.77
C MET A 252 19.91 -10.99 9.19
N ASP A 253 18.73 -10.46 9.48
CA ASP A 253 17.57 -11.28 9.80
C ASP A 253 16.90 -11.70 8.49
N ILE A 254 16.94 -12.99 8.18
CA ILE A 254 16.31 -13.60 7.03
C ILE A 254 15.51 -14.81 7.49
N ASN A 255 14.40 -15.06 6.82
CA ASN A 255 13.62 -16.27 7.03
C ASN A 255 14.46 -17.47 6.56
N ILE A 256 14.89 -18.30 7.49
CA ILE A 256 15.60 -19.54 7.18
C ILE A 256 14.55 -20.60 6.84
N SER A 257 14.70 -21.26 5.69
CA SER A 257 13.83 -22.35 5.31
C SER A 257 13.80 -23.42 6.42
N LYS A 258 12.65 -24.06 6.64
CA LYS A 258 12.52 -25.12 7.65
C LYS A 258 13.51 -26.28 7.45
N SER A 259 14.16 -26.40 6.29
CA SER A 259 15.20 -27.39 6.03
C SER A 259 16.60 -26.93 6.43
N ASP A 260 16.94 -25.65 6.28
CA ASP A 260 18.32 -25.17 6.47
C ASP A 260 18.67 -24.93 7.95
N ALA A 261 17.68 -24.59 8.78
CA ALA A 261 17.88 -24.54 10.23
C ALA A 261 18.02 -25.95 10.86
N TYR A 262 17.67 -27.01 10.12
CA TYR A 262 17.48 -28.38 10.62
C TYR A 262 18.44 -29.41 9.99
N ALA A 263 19.71 -29.03 9.75
CA ALA A 263 20.77 -30.05 9.69
C ALA A 263 20.86 -30.88 10.99
N SER A 264 20.12 -30.49 12.04
CA SER A 264 19.89 -31.24 13.27
C SER A 264 18.43 -31.09 13.75
N ARG A 265 17.81 -32.19 14.20
CA ARG A 265 16.44 -32.25 14.77
C ARG A 265 16.40 -31.90 16.27
N ILE A 266 17.31 -31.08 16.78
CA ILE A 266 17.33 -30.74 18.21
C ILE A 266 16.35 -29.59 18.46
N PRO A 267 15.31 -29.78 19.30
CA PRO A 267 14.42 -28.70 19.69
C PRO A 267 15.18 -27.67 20.55
N VAL A 268 15.11 -26.40 20.15
CA VAL A 268 15.59 -25.28 20.96
C VAL A 268 14.42 -24.75 21.75
N TYR A 269 14.53 -24.77 23.07
CA TYR A 269 13.58 -24.15 23.98
C TYR A 269 14.05 -22.73 24.28
N ILE A 270 13.20 -21.73 24.03
CA ILE A 270 13.41 -20.35 24.50
C ILE A 270 12.79 -20.28 25.89
N VAL A 271 13.62 -19.95 26.89
CA VAL A 271 13.23 -19.75 28.30
C VAL A 271 13.06 -18.27 28.57
#